data_AF-A0A1H2Z5V6-F1
#
_entry.id   AF-A0A1H2Z5V6-F1
#
_cell.length_a   1.000
_cell.length_b   1.000
_cell.length_c   1.000
_cell.angle_alpha   90.00
_cell.angle_beta   90.00
_cell.angle_gamma   90.00
#
_symmetry.space_group_name_H-M   'P 1'
#
loop_
_entity.id
_entity.type
_entity.pdbx_description
1 polymer ?
#
loop_
_entity_poly.entity_id
_entity_poly.type
_entity_poly.pdbx_seq_one_letter_code
_entity_poly.pdbx_strand_id
1 'polypeptide(L)'
;MKDIRLNNIIFPIWLLLFFPPVIFITLIGNYIIDSLVILACFKIFKLADFHYSMTSFYRKSIVKVWIFGFLADFIGAIILFILGILGDSFGLSNELLSGINYDPFSNIWAVIIILFAILMSGFFIFLFNYRITFKELIEDLSTRFKLALTIAIITMPWTFLLPTKWFYY
;
A
#
# COMPACT_ATOMS: atom_id res chain seq x y z
N MET A 1 14.73 39.51 8.33
CA MET A 1 14.37 38.16 8.81
C MET A 1 12.87 38.07 8.68
N LYS A 2 12.37 37.22 7.77
CA LYS A 2 10.94 37.10 7.49
C LYS A 2 10.41 36.02 8.43
N ASP A 3 9.48 36.37 9.31
CA ASP A 3 8.76 35.41 10.14
C ASP A 3 8.16 34.33 9.25
N ILE A 4 8.74 33.14 9.28
CA ILE A 4 8.22 31.97 8.59
C ILE A 4 7.02 31.52 9.44
N ARG A 5 5.84 31.98 9.04
CA ARG A 5 4.58 31.71 9.74
C ARG A 5 4.39 30.20 9.90
N LEU A 6 4.16 29.78 11.15
CA LEU A 6 3.69 28.47 11.59
C LEU A 6 2.26 28.15 11.09
N ASN A 7 1.93 28.36 9.81
CA ASN A 7 0.54 28.30 9.32
C ASN A 7 0.28 27.34 8.15
N ASN A 8 1.28 26.61 7.64
CA ASN A 8 1.02 25.52 6.69
C ASN A 8 1.36 24.20 7.36
N ILE A 9 0.39 23.60 8.06
CA ILE A 9 0.43 22.17 8.38
C ILE A 9 0.24 21.44 7.05
N ILE A 10 1.35 21.14 6.37
CA ILE A 10 1.32 20.36 5.13
C ILE A 10 1.23 18.90 5.53
N PHE A 11 0.06 18.31 5.35
CA PHE A 11 -0.12 16.88 5.57
C PHE A 11 0.49 16.11 4.39
N PRO A 12 1.29 15.08 4.66
CA PRO A 12 1.83 14.22 3.60
C PRO A 12 0.70 13.59 2.79
N ILE A 13 0.89 13.45 1.48
CA ILE A 13 -0.14 12.84 0.63
C ILE A 13 -0.46 11.40 1.07
N TRP A 14 0.56 10.62 1.46
CA TRP A 14 0.37 9.25 1.94
C TRP A 14 -0.50 9.17 3.20
N LEU A 15 -0.49 10.20 4.05
CA LEU A 15 -1.35 10.27 5.23
C LEU A 15 -2.77 10.69 4.85
N LEU A 16 -2.90 11.65 3.93
CA LEU A 16 -4.21 12.13 3.44
C LEU A 16 -5.04 11.01 2.80
N LEU A 17 -4.41 10.00 2.21
CA LEU A 17 -5.10 8.83 1.65
C LEU A 17 -5.98 8.08 2.68
N PHE A 18 -5.72 8.26 3.98
CA PHE A 18 -6.46 7.63 5.08
C PHE A 18 -7.45 8.58 5.78
N PHE A 19 -7.59 9.84 5.34
CA PHE A 19 -8.50 10.81 5.97
C PHE A 19 -9.76 11.07 5.11
N PRO A 20 -10.95 11.28 5.72
CA PRO A 20 -12.14 11.72 5.00
C PRO A 20 -11.96 13.12 4.36
N PRO A 21 -12.50 13.37 3.14
CA PRO A 21 -13.24 12.44 2.29
C PRO A 21 -12.36 11.58 1.37
N VAL A 22 -11.05 11.81 1.31
CA VAL A 22 -10.11 11.16 0.37
C VAL A 22 -10.07 9.65 0.55
N ILE A 23 -10.19 9.15 1.79
CA ILE A 23 -10.24 7.71 2.09
C ILE A 23 -11.29 6.96 1.27
N PHE A 24 -12.45 7.56 0.96
CA PHE A 24 -13.47 6.89 0.14
C PHE A 24 -12.99 6.68 -1.30
N ILE A 25 -12.23 7.65 -1.84
CA ILE A 25 -11.62 7.53 -3.15
C ILE A 25 -10.53 6.45 -3.12
N THR A 26 -9.68 6.44 -2.10
CA THR A 26 -8.64 5.41 -1.91
C THR A 26 -9.25 4.02 -1.85
N LEU A 27 -10.31 3.84 -1.06
CA LEU A 27 -11.00 2.56 -0.89
C LEU A 27 -11.61 2.05 -2.21
N ILE A 28 -12.29 2.92 -2.96
CA ILE A 28 -12.87 2.58 -4.27
C ILE A 28 -11.76 2.26 -5.27
N GLY A 29 -10.71 3.10 -5.34
CA GLY A 29 -9.57 2.90 -6.22
C GLY A 29 -8.86 1.57 -5.97
N ASN A 30 -8.56 1.26 -4.71
CA ASN A 30 -7.96 -0.02 -4.32
C ASN A 30 -8.86 -1.19 -4.70
N TYR A 31 -10.18 -1.11 -4.46
CA TYR A 31 -11.11 -2.17 -4.85
C TYR A 31 -11.10 -2.46 -6.35
N ILE A 32 -11.01 -1.41 -7.18
CA ILE A 32 -10.91 -1.53 -8.64
C ILE A 32 -9.59 -2.21 -9.03
N ILE A 33 -8.46 -1.74 -8.47
CA ILE A 33 -7.14 -2.32 -8.75
C ILE A 33 -7.11 -3.79 -8.34
N ASP A 34 -7.52 -4.12 -7.11
CA ASP A 34 -7.58 -5.50 -6.61
C ASP A 34 -8.45 -6.38 -7.51
N SER A 35 -9.58 -5.85 -7.96
CA SER A 35 -10.44 -6.56 -8.90
C SER A 35 -9.71 -6.86 -10.21
N LEU A 36 -9.05 -5.88 -10.82
CA LEU A 36 -8.29 -6.09 -12.05
C LEU A 36 -7.16 -7.10 -11.86
N VAL A 37 -6.44 -7.02 -10.75
CA VAL A 37 -5.31 -7.92 -10.44
C VAL A 37 -5.78 -9.35 -10.23
N ILE A 38 -6.87 -9.58 -9.48
CA ILE A 38 -7.43 -10.92 -9.28
C ILE A 38 -7.85 -11.55 -10.62
N LEU A 39 -8.54 -10.78 -11.47
CA LEU A 39 -8.99 -11.27 -12.78
C LEU A 39 -7.81 -11.55 -13.71
N ALA A 40 -6.76 -10.72 -13.68
CA ALA A 40 -5.51 -10.96 -14.40
C ALA A 40 -4.79 -12.21 -13.89
N CYS A 41 -4.65 -12.36 -12.58
CA CYS A 41 -4.04 -13.54 -11.95
C CYS A 41 -4.78 -14.82 -12.31
N PHE A 42 -6.13 -14.81 -12.32
CA PHE A 42 -6.93 -15.96 -12.73
C PHE A 42 -6.57 -16.45 -14.14
N LYS A 43 -6.35 -15.53 -15.08
CA LYS A 43 -5.97 -15.83 -16.46
C LYS A 43 -4.50 -16.27 -16.58
N ILE A 44 -3.58 -15.54 -15.94
CA ILE A 44 -2.13 -15.79 -16.02
C ILE A 44 -1.76 -17.16 -15.44
N PHE A 45 -2.34 -17.49 -14.28
CA PHE A 45 -2.09 -18.76 -13.60
C PHE A 45 -3.00 -19.89 -14.07
N LYS A 46 -3.79 -19.67 -15.13
CA LYS A 46 -4.70 -20.64 -15.74
C LYS A 46 -5.55 -21.39 -14.71
N LEU A 47 -6.13 -20.67 -13.75
CA LEU A 47 -6.90 -21.29 -12.68
C LEU A 47 -8.15 -22.05 -13.19
N ALA A 48 -8.61 -21.73 -14.40
CA ALA A 48 -9.67 -22.49 -15.07
C ALA A 48 -9.30 -23.97 -15.30
N ASP A 49 -8.02 -24.29 -15.49
CA ASP A 49 -7.53 -25.65 -15.72
C ASP A 49 -7.67 -26.52 -14.45
N PHE A 50 -7.82 -25.89 -13.28
CA PHE A 50 -8.05 -26.54 -11.99
C PHE A 50 -9.54 -26.60 -11.60
N HIS A 51 -10.44 -26.52 -12.57
CA HIS A 51 -11.90 -26.51 -12.39
C HIS A 51 -12.45 -25.35 -11.54
N TYR A 52 -11.68 -24.27 -11.32
CA TYR A 52 -12.20 -23.07 -10.67
C TYR A 52 -13.07 -22.27 -11.63
N SER A 53 -14.30 -21.93 -11.21
CA SER A 53 -15.09 -20.93 -11.92
C SER A 53 -14.65 -19.51 -11.56
N MET A 54 -14.37 -18.70 -12.57
CA MET A 54 -13.87 -17.32 -12.43
C MET A 54 -14.74 -16.49 -11.49
N THR A 55 -16.07 -16.59 -11.64
CA THR A 55 -17.04 -15.84 -10.81
C THR A 55 -17.02 -16.29 -9.34
N SER A 56 -16.92 -17.60 -9.08
CA SER A 56 -16.84 -18.11 -7.70
C SER A 56 -15.53 -17.70 -7.05
N PHE A 57 -14.41 -17.85 -7.76
CA PHE A 57 -13.10 -17.45 -7.26
C PHE A 57 -13.06 -15.97 -6.93
N TYR A 58 -13.52 -15.10 -7.84
CA TYR A 58 -13.59 -13.66 -7.63
C TYR A 58 -14.44 -13.31 -6.40
N ARG A 59 -15.69 -13.78 -6.32
CA ARG A 59 -16.59 -13.46 -5.19
C ARG A 59 -16.05 -13.90 -3.84
N LYS A 60 -15.36 -15.04 -3.77
CA LYS A 60 -14.79 -15.56 -2.53
C LYS A 60 -13.49 -14.86 -2.10
N SER A 61 -12.75 -14.29 -3.06
CA SER A 61 -11.45 -13.66 -2.81
C SER A 61 -11.52 -12.15 -2.67
N ILE A 62 -12.26 -11.43 -3.52
CA ILE A 62 -12.15 -9.98 -3.68
C ILE A 62 -12.28 -9.19 -2.38
N VAL A 63 -13.31 -9.48 -1.58
CA VAL A 63 -13.55 -8.75 -0.32
C VAL A 63 -12.40 -8.99 0.67
N LYS A 64 -11.88 -10.21 0.75
CA LYS A 64 -10.74 -10.55 1.62
C LYS A 64 -9.46 -9.88 1.13
N VAL A 65 -9.15 -9.97 -0.18
CA VAL A 65 -7.98 -9.32 -0.80
C VAL A 65 -8.00 -7.83 -0.52
N TRP A 66 -9.14 -7.17 -0.75
CA TRP A 66 -9.29 -5.73 -0.56
C TRP A 66 -9.14 -5.28 0.88
N ILE A 67 -9.83 -5.94 1.83
CA ILE A 67 -9.73 -5.60 3.26
C ILE A 67 -8.30 -5.83 3.78
N PHE A 68 -7.69 -6.97 3.43
CA PHE A 68 -6.32 -7.26 3.86
C PHE A 68 -5.27 -6.39 3.17
N GLY A 69 -5.52 -6.00 1.92
CA GLY A 69 -4.72 -5.01 1.19
C GLY A 69 -4.69 -3.68 1.94
N PHE A 70 -5.87 -3.12 2.19
CA PHE A 70 -6.00 -1.85 2.91
C PHE A 70 -5.43 -1.92 4.35
N LEU A 71 -5.62 -3.04 5.05
CA LEU A 71 -5.04 -3.25 6.38
C LEU A 71 -3.50 -3.25 6.32
N ALA A 72 -2.91 -3.88 5.31
CA ALA A 72 -1.47 -3.90 5.13
C ALA A 72 -0.91 -2.52 4.73
N ASP A 73 -1.63 -1.77 3.91
CA ASP A 73 -1.29 -0.38 3.59
C ASP A 73 -1.27 0.49 4.86
N PHE A 74 -2.25 0.29 5.75
CA PHE A 74 -2.31 0.98 7.04
C PHE A 74 -1.09 0.69 7.92
N ILE A 75 -0.58 -0.56 7.92
CA ILE A 75 0.66 -0.91 8.63
C ILE A 75 1.86 -0.12 8.09
N GLY A 76 1.99 -0.01 6.77
CA GLY A 76 3.04 0.81 6.15
C GLY A 76 2.89 2.29 6.48
N ALA A 77 1.66 2.81 6.48
CA ALA A 77 1.37 4.18 6.86
C ALA A 77 1.72 4.46 8.33
N ILE A 78 1.53 3.51 9.25
CA ILE A 78 1.96 3.64 10.65
C ILE A 78 3.49 3.80 10.74
N ILE A 79 4.26 3.06 9.94
CA ILE A 79 5.72 3.21 9.92
C ILE A 79 6.11 4.63 9.49
N LEU A 80 5.49 5.13 8.42
CA LEU A 80 5.71 6.51 7.95
C LEU A 80 5.20 7.55 8.94
N PHE A 81 4.13 7.28 9.67
CA PHE A 81 3.65 8.15 10.72
C PHE A 81 4.64 8.27 11.88
N ILE A 82 5.18 7.15 12.35
CA ILE A 82 6.18 7.15 13.42
C ILE A 82 7.47 7.85 12.99
N LEU A 83 7.99 7.55 11.79
CA LEU A 83 9.28 8.08 11.34
C LEU A 83 9.17 9.48 10.72
N GLY A 84 8.07 9.79 10.04
CA GLY A 84 7.86 11.06 9.35
C GLY A 84 7.21 12.13 10.23
N ILE A 85 6.18 11.79 11.01
CA ILE A 85 5.45 12.77 11.84
C ILE A 85 6.04 12.85 13.25
N LEU A 86 6.31 11.71 13.88
CA LEU A 86 6.90 11.68 15.24
C LEU A 86 8.44 11.69 15.22
N GLY A 87 9.05 11.71 14.03
CA GLY A 87 10.50 11.61 13.85
C GLY A 87 11.33 12.70 14.54
N ASP A 88 10.77 13.90 14.71
CA ASP A 88 11.43 15.00 15.44
C ASP A 88 11.66 14.63 16.92
N SER A 89 10.73 13.90 17.53
CA SER A 89 10.89 13.38 18.91
C SER A 89 12.00 12.33 19.03
N PHE A 90 12.40 11.71 17.92
CA PHE A 90 13.51 10.77 17.83
C PHE A 90 14.83 11.43 17.40
N GLY A 91 14.85 12.76 17.22
CA GLY A 91 16.04 13.52 16.81
C GLY A 91 16.41 13.34 15.33
N LEU A 92 15.47 12.97 14.47
CA LEU A 92 15.70 12.90 13.03
C LEU A 92 15.88 14.30 12.44
N SER A 93 16.73 14.43 11.42
CA SER A 93 17.00 15.73 10.80
C SER A 93 15.78 16.27 10.03
N ASN A 94 15.63 17.60 10.03
CA ASN A 94 14.57 18.28 9.27
C ASN A 94 14.59 17.94 7.76
N GLU A 95 15.78 17.71 7.20
CA GLU A 95 15.93 17.28 5.80
C GLU A 95 15.34 15.90 5.54
N LEU A 96 15.50 14.98 6.49
CA LEU A 96 14.93 13.63 6.40
C LEU A 96 13.40 13.67 6.57
N LEU A 97 12.91 14.42 7.56
CA LEU A 97 11.48 14.60 7.80
C LEU A 97 10.79 15.26 6.60
N SER A 98 11.42 16.29 6.02
CA SER A 98 10.97 16.92 4.78
C SER A 98 10.97 15.92 3.63
N GLY A 99 11.97 15.05 3.54
CA GLY A 99 11.98 13.99 2.53
C GLY A 99 10.80 13.03 2.69
N ILE A 100 10.52 12.53 3.89
CA ILE A 100 9.44 11.56 4.15
C ILE A 100 8.05 12.19 3.93
N ASN A 101 7.87 13.45 4.31
CA ASN A 101 6.56 14.09 4.34
C ASN A 101 6.24 14.92 3.09
N TYR A 102 7.25 15.47 2.41
CA TYR A 102 7.06 16.46 1.36
C TYR A 102 7.61 16.03 -0.01
N ASP A 103 8.87 15.60 -0.07
CA ASP A 103 9.52 15.20 -1.32
C ASP A 103 10.46 14.01 -1.10
N PRO A 104 9.99 12.77 -1.30
CA PRO A 104 10.78 11.56 -1.09
C PRO A 104 12.14 11.59 -1.78
N PHE A 105 12.20 12.18 -2.97
CA PHE A 105 13.39 12.20 -3.81
C PHE A 105 14.40 13.29 -3.44
N SER A 106 14.09 14.17 -2.48
CA SER A 106 15.06 15.17 -1.98
C SER A 106 16.10 14.56 -1.06
N ASN A 107 15.87 13.36 -0.51
CA ASN A 107 16.78 12.70 0.42
C ASN A 107 16.78 11.17 0.21
N ILE A 108 17.96 10.58 -0.04
CA ILE A 108 18.09 9.14 -0.26
C ILE A 108 17.57 8.29 0.92
N TRP A 109 17.76 8.77 2.16
CA TRP A 109 17.29 8.06 3.35
C TRP A 109 15.76 8.09 3.47
N ALA A 110 15.11 9.15 2.99
CA ALA A 110 13.65 9.19 2.92
C ALA A 110 13.11 8.15 1.94
N VAL A 111 13.72 8.03 0.75
CA VAL A 111 13.38 6.97 -0.22
C VAL A 111 13.53 5.59 0.40
N ILE A 112 14.64 5.33 1.10
CA ILE A 112 14.89 4.02 1.74
C ILE A 112 13.81 3.71 2.79
N ILE A 113 13.45 4.68 3.64
CA ILE A 113 12.41 4.50 4.67
C ILE A 113 11.04 4.25 4.02
N ILE A 114 10.70 4.99 2.97
CA ILE A 114 9.44 4.82 2.26
C ILE A 114 9.38 3.46 1.56
N LEU A 115 10.45 3.05 0.88
CA LEU A 115 10.54 1.72 0.28
C LEU A 115 10.44 0.63 1.34
N PHE A 116 11.05 0.81 2.51
CA PHE A 116 10.88 -0.13 3.62
C PHE A 116 9.43 -0.23 4.08
N ALA A 117 8.72 0.90 4.24
CA ALA A 117 7.30 0.89 4.59
C ALA A 117 6.44 0.18 3.52
N ILE A 118 6.70 0.45 2.24
CA ILE A 118 6.03 -0.21 1.11
C ILE A 118 6.29 -1.72 1.12
N LEU A 119 7.54 -2.14 1.34
CA LEU A 119 7.92 -3.55 1.43
C LEU A 119 7.25 -4.25 2.61
N MET A 120 7.12 -3.57 3.76
CA MET A 120 6.40 -4.09 4.91
C MET A 120 4.91 -4.28 4.59
N SER A 121 4.27 -3.31 3.93
CA SER A 121 2.90 -3.48 3.43
C SER A 121 2.80 -4.66 2.47
N GLY A 122 3.66 -4.73 1.44
CA GLY A 122 3.70 -5.84 0.49
C GLY A 122 3.88 -7.21 1.17
N PHE A 123 4.74 -7.30 2.18
CA PHE A 123 4.92 -8.52 2.97
C PHE A 123 3.62 -8.94 3.68
N PHE A 124 2.90 -8.01 4.30
CA PHE A 124 1.62 -8.30 4.95
C PHE A 124 0.51 -8.65 3.94
N ILE A 125 0.46 -7.97 2.78
CA ILE A 125 -0.46 -8.32 1.68
C ILE A 125 -0.21 -9.76 1.25
N PHE A 126 1.05 -10.14 1.03
CA PHE A 126 1.43 -11.51 0.70
C PHE A 126 1.01 -12.49 1.81
N LEU A 127 1.35 -12.18 3.07
CA LEU A 127 1.09 -13.05 4.20
C LEU A 127 -0.41 -13.32 4.39
N PHE A 128 -1.23 -12.27 4.37
CA PHE A 128 -2.68 -12.39 4.52
C PHE A 128 -3.30 -13.17 3.37
N ASN A 129 -2.91 -12.85 2.13
CA ASN A 129 -3.46 -13.54 0.98
C ASN A 129 -3.03 -15.00 0.89
N TYR A 130 -1.76 -15.30 1.17
CA TYR A 130 -1.23 -16.66 1.15
C TYR A 130 -1.81 -17.53 2.28
N ARG A 131 -1.86 -17.01 3.51
CA ARG A 131 -2.26 -17.81 4.69
C ARG A 131 -3.76 -17.81 4.98
N ILE A 132 -4.50 -16.79 4.55
CA ILE A 132 -5.91 -16.61 4.89
C ILE A 132 -6.77 -16.67 3.62
N THR A 133 -6.58 -15.75 2.67
CA THR A 133 -7.49 -15.61 1.52
C THR A 133 -7.49 -16.84 0.61
N PHE A 134 -6.30 -17.27 0.18
CA PHE A 134 -6.16 -18.33 -0.82
C PHE A 134 -5.94 -19.73 -0.22
N LYS A 135 -5.77 -19.84 1.10
CA LYS A 135 -5.55 -21.13 1.77
C LYS A 135 -6.68 -22.13 1.48
N GLU A 136 -7.92 -21.65 1.46
CA GLU A 136 -9.12 -22.46 1.20
C GLU A 136 -9.53 -22.48 -0.28
N LEU A 137 -8.88 -21.66 -1.12
CA LEU A 137 -9.24 -21.49 -2.53
C LEU A 137 -8.27 -22.18 -3.49
N ILE A 138 -7.03 -22.41 -3.08
CA ILE A 138 -5.98 -22.98 -3.92
C ILE A 138 -5.21 -24.01 -3.10
N GLU A 139 -5.41 -25.28 -3.45
CA GLU A 139 -4.72 -26.41 -2.82
C GLU A 139 -3.23 -26.46 -3.22
N ASP A 140 -2.92 -26.18 -4.49
CA ASP A 140 -1.54 -26.17 -4.97
C ASP A 140 -0.72 -25.03 -4.35
N LEU A 141 0.28 -25.41 -3.56
CA LEU A 141 1.13 -24.48 -2.82
C LEU A 141 1.92 -23.55 -3.74
N SER A 142 2.36 -24.05 -4.90
CA SER A 142 3.17 -23.28 -5.86
C SER A 142 2.35 -22.17 -6.51
N THR A 143 1.16 -22.51 -6.99
CA THR A 143 0.21 -21.55 -7.57
C THR A 143 -0.28 -20.55 -6.54
N ARG A 144 -0.58 -21.00 -5.32
CA ARG A 144 -0.97 -20.11 -4.22
C ARG A 144 0.13 -19.11 -3.88
N PHE A 145 1.38 -19.56 -3.82
CA PHE A 145 2.53 -18.70 -3.55
C PHE A 145 2.71 -17.65 -4.64
N LYS A 146 2.75 -18.07 -5.91
CA LYS A 146 2.93 -17.16 -7.05
C LYS A 146 1.81 -16.13 -7.12
N LEU A 147 0.56 -16.57 -6.95
CA LEU A 147 -0.61 -15.68 -7.01
C LEU A 147 -0.60 -14.66 -5.86
N ALA A 148 -0.37 -15.09 -4.62
CA ALA A 148 -0.27 -14.19 -3.48
C ALA A 148 0.88 -13.18 -3.64
N LEU A 149 2.02 -13.62 -4.16
CA LEU A 149 3.18 -12.77 -4.41
C LEU A 149 2.92 -11.75 -5.52
N THR A 150 2.28 -12.17 -6.61
CA THR A 150 1.91 -11.27 -7.71
C THR A 150 0.93 -10.20 -7.25
N ILE A 151 -0.08 -10.56 -6.45
CA ILE A 151 -1.00 -9.58 -5.86
C ILE A 151 -0.21 -8.61 -4.98
N ALA A 152 0.59 -9.10 -4.04
CA ALA A 152 1.37 -8.25 -3.15
C ALA A 152 2.29 -7.26 -3.87
N ILE A 153 2.93 -7.68 -4.96
CA ILE A 153 3.83 -6.81 -5.72
C ILE A 153 3.07 -5.70 -6.45
N ILE A 154 1.93 -6.04 -7.05
CA ILE A 154 1.18 -5.09 -7.87
C ILE A 154 0.40 -4.11 -6.99
N THR A 155 -0.14 -4.58 -5.85
CA THR A 155 -1.08 -3.81 -5.02
C THR A 155 -0.44 -3.17 -3.80
N MET A 156 0.87 -3.34 -3.55
CA MET A 156 1.54 -2.59 -2.48
C MET A 156 1.42 -1.07 -2.72
N PRO A 157 1.49 -0.23 -1.67
CA PRO A 157 1.10 1.17 -1.75
C PRO A 157 2.21 2.03 -2.38
N TRP A 158 2.46 1.84 -3.69
CA TRP A 158 3.41 2.62 -4.47
C TRP A 158 3.12 4.12 -4.42
N THR A 159 1.88 4.49 -4.12
CA THR A 159 1.45 5.87 -3.87
C THR A 159 2.19 6.56 -2.73
N PHE A 160 2.82 5.81 -1.80
CA PHE A 160 3.63 6.41 -0.73
C PHE A 160 4.88 7.14 -1.24
N LEU A 161 5.35 6.81 -2.45
CA LEU A 161 6.46 7.52 -3.11
C LEU A 161 6.02 8.82 -3.81
N LEU A 162 4.72 9.14 -3.86
CA LEU A 162 4.24 10.35 -4.52
C LEU A 162 4.71 11.59 -3.74
N PRO A 163 5.41 12.54 -4.38
CA PRO A 163 5.80 13.79 -3.73
C PRO A 163 4.59 14.64 -3.39
N THR A 164 4.43 14.99 -2.12
CA THR A 164 3.38 15.92 -1.65
C THR A 164 3.51 17.28 -2.33
N LYS A 165 4.73 17.72 -2.67
CA LYS A 165 4.99 18.98 -3.41
C LYS A 165 4.26 19.11 -4.75
N TRP A 166 3.76 18.01 -5.34
CA TRP A 166 2.97 18.09 -6.58
C TRP A 166 1.55 18.60 -6.34
N PHE A 167 1.08 18.55 -5.09
CA PHE A 167 -0.28 18.92 -4.70
C PHE A 167 -0.35 20.24 -3.92
N TYR A 168 0.80 20.72 -3.44
CA TYR A 168 0.91 21.98 -2.70
C TYR A 168 1.82 22.93 -3.48
N TYR A 169 1.27 24.08 -3.87
CA TYR A 169 1.94 25.16 -4.60
C TYR A 169 2.48 26.24 -3.68
#